data_AF-A0A1Q6XCS4-F1
#
_entry.id   AF-A0A1Q6XCS4-F1
#
_cell.length_a   1.000
_cell.length_b   1.000
_cell.length_c   1.000
_cell.angle_alpha   90.00
_cell.angle_beta   90.00
_cell.angle_gamma   90.00
#
_symmetry.space_group_name_H-M   'P 1'
#
loop_
_entity.id
_entity.type
_entity.pdbx_description
1 polymer ?
#
loop_
_entity_poly.entity_id
_entity_poly.type
_entity_poly.pdbx_seq_one_letter_code
_entity_poly.pdbx_strand_id
1 'polypeptide(L)'
;MLELVLMPTFPKSLVLFQKMVNERGAQLRERGLEDLKQLAGAPIEQVTVESCPATIGVVVQSLPNGGIRVVVKGFMKAFIGQHLALDGFYKYPDETVTPIPYPQFSEFD
;
A
#
# COMPACT_ATOMS: atom_id res chain seq x y z
N MET A 1 -21.33 -20.62 -16.81
CA MET A 1 -20.20 -20.54 -17.75
C MET A 1 -19.37 -19.35 -17.32
N LEU A 2 -18.32 -19.60 -16.53
CA LEU A 2 -17.43 -18.57 -16.00
C LEU A 2 -16.50 -18.15 -17.14
N GLU A 3 -16.60 -16.90 -17.59
CA GLU A 3 -15.61 -16.31 -18.47
C GLU A 3 -14.31 -16.13 -17.68
N LEU A 4 -13.33 -17.00 -17.96
CA LEU A 4 -11.94 -16.77 -17.64
C LEU A 4 -11.47 -15.58 -18.50
N VAL A 5 -11.60 -14.38 -17.96
CA VAL A 5 -10.89 -13.22 -18.49
C VAL A 5 -9.41 -13.56 -18.42
N LEU A 6 -8.78 -13.72 -19.59
CA LEU A 6 -7.33 -13.85 -19.75
C LEU A 6 -6.66 -12.72 -18.98
N MET A 7 -6.18 -13.01 -17.77
CA MET A 7 -5.27 -12.13 -17.08
C MET A 7 -4.01 -12.05 -17.95
N PRO A 8 -3.59 -10.86 -18.44
CA PRO A 8 -2.25 -10.74 -19.01
C PRO A 8 -1.29 -11.28 -17.94
N THR A 9 -0.39 -12.20 -18.30
CA THR A 9 0.56 -12.78 -17.35
C THR A 9 1.38 -11.66 -16.72
N PHE A 10 0.95 -11.18 -15.57
CA PHE A 10 1.68 -10.22 -14.76
C PHE A 10 3.00 -10.89 -14.37
N PRO A 11 4.16 -10.26 -14.63
CA PRO A 11 5.45 -10.75 -14.15
C PRO A 11 5.39 -11.19 -12.68
N LYS A 12 6.01 -12.33 -12.34
CA LYS A 12 6.03 -12.86 -10.96
C LYS A 12 6.52 -11.82 -9.94
N SER A 13 7.51 -11.02 -10.31
CA SER A 13 8.01 -9.89 -9.53
C SER A 13 6.93 -8.87 -9.16
N LEU A 14 5.94 -8.60 -10.01
CA LEU A 14 4.83 -7.68 -9.70
C LEU A 14 3.87 -8.26 -8.68
N VAL A 15 3.55 -9.55 -8.80
CA VAL A 15 2.69 -10.25 -7.84
C VAL A 15 3.38 -10.29 -6.47
N LEU A 16 4.68 -10.59 -6.45
CA LEU A 16 5.49 -10.58 -5.24
C LEU A 16 5.54 -9.18 -4.63
N PHE A 17 5.77 -8.15 -5.45
CA PHE A 17 5.84 -6.77 -4.97
C PHE A 17 4.51 -6.30 -4.37
N GLN A 18 3.38 -6.59 -5.02
CA GLN A 18 2.05 -6.29 -4.46
C GLN A 18 1.82 -7.03 -3.14
N LYS A 19 2.25 -8.29 -3.03
CA LYS A 19 2.16 -9.07 -1.78
C LYS A 19 2.94 -8.41 -0.64
N MET A 20 4.15 -7.91 -0.91
CA MET A 20 4.95 -7.19 0.08
C MET A 20 4.28 -5.90 0.56
N VAL A 21 3.68 -5.12 -0.36
CA VAL A 21 2.92 -3.91 0.00
C VAL A 21 1.72 -4.25 0.87
N ASN A 22 0.96 -5.30 0.52
CA ASN A 22 -0.17 -5.78 1.32
C ASN A 22 0.26 -6.27 2.71
N GLU A 23 1.39 -6.99 2.80
CA GLU A 23 1.95 -7.45 4.07
C GLU A 23 2.36 -6.27 4.96
N ARG A 24 2.94 -5.22 4.39
CA ARG A 24 3.22 -3.97 5.12
C ARG A 24 1.94 -3.33 5.63
N GLY A 25 0.92 -3.22 4.79
CA GLY A 25 -0.37 -2.67 5.20
C GLY A 25 -1.01 -3.50 6.32
N ALA A 26 -0.95 -4.83 6.25
CA ALA A 26 -1.45 -5.71 7.31
C ALA A 26 -0.73 -5.45 8.65
N GLN A 27 0.61 -5.38 8.63
CA GLN A 27 1.42 -5.05 9.82
C GLN A 27 1.05 -3.68 10.41
N LEU A 28 0.74 -2.69 9.57
CA LEU A 28 0.35 -1.36 10.03
C LEU A 28 -1.05 -1.32 10.64
N ARG A 29 -1.99 -2.16 10.16
CA ARG A 29 -3.36 -2.24 10.73
C ARG A 29 -3.36 -2.69 12.19
N GLU A 30 -2.38 -3.52 12.56
CA GLU A 30 -2.20 -4.04 13.92
C GLU A 30 -1.62 -3.00 14.90
N ARG A 31 -1.04 -1.90 14.42
CA ARG A 31 -0.46 -0.85 15.27
C ARG A 31 -1.52 0.10 15.83
N GLY A 32 -1.29 0.64 17.03
CA GLY A 32 -2.19 1.64 17.63
C GLY A 32 -2.24 2.94 16.83
N LEU A 33 -3.32 3.71 16.98
CA LEU A 33 -3.51 4.99 16.28
C LEU A 33 -2.36 5.97 16.54
N GLU A 34 -1.93 6.11 17.79
CA GLU A 34 -0.87 7.05 18.17
C GLU A 34 0.50 6.63 17.61
N ASP A 35 0.79 5.33 17.55
CA ASP A 35 2.01 4.83 16.91
C ASP A 35 2.03 5.13 15.41
N LEU A 36 0.88 4.99 14.74
CA LEU A 36 0.77 5.28 13.32
C LEU A 36 0.93 6.78 13.02
N LYS A 37 0.45 7.67 13.89
CA LYS A 37 0.67 9.12 13.75
C LYS A 37 2.15 9.49 13.75
N GLN A 38 2.98 8.75 14.48
CA GLN A 38 4.43 8.96 14.53
C GLN A 38 5.15 8.52 13.24
N LEU A 39 4.49 7.74 12.37
CA LEU A 39 5.06 7.32 11.08
C LEU A 39 4.95 8.39 9.98
N ALA A 40 4.32 9.54 10.27
CA ALA A 40 4.29 10.65 9.32
C ALA A 40 5.73 11.11 9.01
N GLY A 41 6.14 11.01 7.74
CA GLY A 41 7.50 11.34 7.30
C GLY A 41 8.54 10.24 7.55
N ALA A 42 8.11 9.00 7.81
CA ALA A 42 9.00 7.85 7.89
C ALA A 42 9.84 7.70 6.61
N PRO A 43 11.08 7.21 6.73
CA PRO A 43 11.94 7.01 5.57
C PRO A 43 11.34 5.99 4.62
N ILE A 44 11.55 6.22 3.32
CA ILE A 44 11.16 5.29 2.27
C ILE A 44 12.03 4.03 2.39
N GLU A 45 11.39 2.88 2.46
CA GLU A 45 12.05 1.58 2.46
C GLU A 45 12.52 1.24 1.04
N GLN A 46 13.78 0.81 0.90
CA GLN A 46 14.32 0.29 -0.35
C GLN A 46 14.31 -1.25 -0.29
N VAL A 47 13.75 -1.88 -1.32
CA VAL A 47 13.67 -3.34 -1.44
C VAL A 47 14.16 -3.78 -2.82
N THR A 48 14.49 -5.07 -2.95
CA THR A 48 14.82 -5.68 -4.24
C THR A 48 13.90 -6.88 -4.45
N VAL A 49 13.20 -6.91 -5.58
CA VAL A 49 12.27 -8.00 -5.95
C VAL A 49 12.78 -8.68 -7.21
N GLU A 50 13.27 -9.91 -7.10
CA GLU A 50 13.82 -10.68 -8.24
C GLU A 50 14.85 -9.89 -9.09
N SER A 51 15.68 -9.07 -8.44
CA SER A 51 16.68 -8.15 -9.04
C SER A 51 16.16 -6.80 -9.55
N CYS A 52 14.86 -6.52 -9.41
CA CYS A 52 14.31 -5.20 -9.69
C CYS A 52 14.33 -4.34 -8.40
N PRO A 53 14.98 -3.17 -8.42
CA PRO A 53 14.92 -2.24 -7.30
C PRO A 53 13.51 -1.64 -7.19
N ALA A 54 13.01 -1.58 -5.96
CA ALA A 54 11.72 -1.03 -5.65
C ALA A 54 11.76 -0.27 -4.32
N THR A 55 10.77 0.57 -4.09
CA THR A 55 10.64 1.36 -2.86
C THR A 55 9.24 1.23 -2.29
N ILE A 56 9.13 1.18 -0.97
CA ILE A 56 7.86 1.18 -0.24
C ILE A 56 7.85 2.38 0.70
N GLY A 57 6.87 3.26 0.54
CA GLY A 57 6.63 4.41 1.40
C GLY A 57 5.30 4.28 2.14
N VAL A 58 5.20 4.93 3.30
CA VAL A 58 3.95 5.03 4.06
C VAL A 58 3.57 6.50 4.16
N VAL A 59 2.34 6.81 3.77
CA VAL A 59 1.74 8.13 3.89
C VAL A 59 0.68 8.06 4.97
N VAL A 60 0.81 8.90 5.99
CA VAL A 60 -0.17 9.04 7.07
C VAL A 60 -0.76 10.45 7.02
N GLN A 61 -2.07 10.54 6.97
CA GLN A 61 -2.80 11.80 6.92
C GLN A 61 -3.88 11.83 8.00
N SER A 62 -3.94 12.91 8.78
CA SER A 62 -4.98 13.10 9.78
C SER A 62 -6.33 13.41 9.14
N LEU A 63 -7.40 12.92 9.77
CA LEU A 63 -8.78 13.19 9.38
C LEU A 63 -9.46 14.14 10.38
N PRO A 64 -10.46 14.93 9.96
CA PRO A 64 -11.19 15.84 10.85
C PRO A 64 -11.87 15.17 12.05
N ASN A 65 -12.19 13.88 11.95
CA ASN A 65 -12.79 13.09 13.03
C ASN A 65 -11.78 12.55 14.05
N GLY A 66 -10.51 12.97 13.97
CA GLY A 66 -9.43 12.50 14.84
C GLY A 66 -8.78 11.17 14.41
N GLY A 67 -9.33 10.51 13.39
CA GLY A 67 -8.72 9.34 12.77
C GLY A 67 -7.57 9.69 11.83
N ILE A 68 -7.04 8.66 11.16
CA ILE A 68 -6.02 8.79 10.14
C ILE A 68 -6.37 7.96 8.89
N ARG A 69 -5.89 8.42 7.74
CA ARG A 69 -5.76 7.67 6.50
C ARG A 69 -4.30 7.21 6.38
N VAL A 70 -4.09 5.91 6.24
CA VAL A 70 -2.77 5.31 6.01
C VAL A 70 -2.75 4.71 4.61
N VAL A 71 -1.76 5.09 3.81
CA VAL A 71 -1.53 4.55 2.47
C VAL A 71 -0.12 4.00 2.39
N VAL A 72 0.01 2.74 1.99
CA VAL A 72 1.28 2.11 1.66
C VAL A 72 1.45 2.19 0.15
N LYS A 73 2.49 2.90 -0.29
CA LYS A 73 2.80 3.14 -1.70
C LYS A 73 4.08 2.41 -2.08
N GLY A 74 3.95 1.39 -2.91
CA GLY A 74 5.07 0.68 -3.52
C GLY A 74 5.33 1.16 -4.93
N PHE A 75 6.56 1.53 -5.25
CA PHE A 75 7.03 1.78 -6.62
C PHE A 75 8.09 0.78 -7.02
N MET A 76 7.95 0.16 -8.17
CA MET A 76 8.98 -0.68 -8.77
C MET A 76 9.29 -0.21 -10.19
N LYS A 77 10.57 -0.01 -10.48
CA LYS A 77 11.04 0.30 -11.83
C LYS A 77 11.13 -1.01 -12.62
N ALA A 78 10.31 -1.16 -13.65
CA ALA A 78 10.40 -2.30 -14.56
C ALA A 78 11.04 -1.88 -15.89
N PHE A 79 11.37 -2.88 -16.71
CA PHE A 79 11.94 -2.69 -18.04
C PHE A 79 11.01 -1.91 -18.98
N ILE A 80 9.70 -2.02 -18.78
CA ILE A 80 8.66 -1.28 -19.51
C ILE A 80 7.78 -0.55 -18.49
N GLY A 81 8.11 0.72 -18.23
CA GLY A 81 7.30 1.60 -17.38
C GLY A 81 7.59 1.50 -15.87
N GLN A 82 6.68 2.09 -15.11
CA GLN A 82 6.70 2.09 -13.65
C GLN A 82 5.49 1.30 -13.16
N HIS A 83 5.70 0.47 -12.13
CA HIS A 83 4.60 -0.24 -11.50
C HIS A 83 4.33 0.32 -10.13
N LEU A 84 3.05 0.57 -9.90
CA LEU A 84 2.54 1.01 -8.63
C LEU A 84 1.79 -0.14 -7.95
N ALA A 85 2.12 -0.36 -6.68
CA ALA A 85 1.39 -1.22 -5.77
C ALA A 85 0.86 -0.36 -4.63
N LEU A 86 -0.43 -0.49 -4.33
CA LEU A 86 -1.10 0.28 -3.29
C LEU A 86 -1.78 -0.66 -2.29
N ASP A 87 -1.72 -0.27 -1.03
CA ASP A 87 -2.61 -0.73 0.02
C ASP A 87 -2.93 0.45 0.94
N GLY A 88 -3.98 0.36 1.74
CA GLY A 88 -4.36 1.44 2.62
C GLY A 88 -5.62 1.16 3.42
N PHE A 89 -5.78 1.94 4.47
CA PHE A 89 -6.89 1.83 5.39
C PHE A 89 -7.11 3.16 6.11
N TYR A 90 -8.31 3.29 6.65
CA TYR A 90 -8.64 4.28 7.67
C TYR A 90 -8.51 3.64 9.04
N LYS A 91 -7.99 4.41 10.01
CA LYS A 91 -8.01 4.03 11.42
C LYS A 91 -8.62 5.15 12.24
N TYR A 92 -9.58 4.80 13.09
CA TYR A 92 -10.38 5.76 13.85
C TYR A 92 -9.95 5.81 15.32
N PRO A 93 -10.39 6.83 16.10
CA PRO A 93 -10.05 6.97 17.52
C PRO A 93 -10.49 5.79 18.41
N ASP A 94 -11.48 5.02 17.99
CA ASP A 94 -11.94 3.79 18.66
C ASP A 94 -11.13 2.54 18.24
N GLU A 95 -10.01 2.74 17.55
CA GLU A 95 -9.13 1.70 16.99
C GLU A 95 -9.77 0.86 15.86
N THR A 96 -10.99 1.17 15.43
CA THR A 96 -11.63 0.50 14.29
C THR A 96 -10.86 0.79 13.00
N VAL A 97 -10.76 -0.23 12.14
CA VAL A 97 -10.05 -0.17 10.86
C VAL A 97 -11.02 -0.47 9.71
N THR A 98 -10.99 0.35 8.66
CA THR A 98 -11.74 0.08 7.42
C THR A 98 -10.81 0.18 6.21
N PRO A 99 -10.95 -0.70 5.21
CA PRO A 99 -10.15 -0.61 3.99
C PRO A 99 -10.51 0.67 3.21
N ILE A 100 -9.52 1.26 2.53
CA ILE A 100 -9.81 2.32 1.55
C ILE A 100 -10.50 1.67 0.34
N PRO A 101 -11.68 2.14 -0.09
CA PRO A 101 -12.33 1.65 -1.30
C PRO A 101 -11.47 1.92 -2.54
N TYR A 102 -11.41 0.97 -3.47
CA TYR A 102 -10.61 1.07 -4.71
C TYR A 102 -10.71 2.41 -5.45
N PRO A 103 -11.91 3.02 -5.63
CA PRO A 103 -12.03 4.31 -6.32
C PRO A 103 -11.23 5.46 -5.66
N GLN A 104 -10.99 5.40 -4.35
CA GLN A 104 -10.30 6.44 -3.59
C GLN A 104 -8.77 6.31 -3.64
N PHE A 105 -8.23 5.20 -4.18
CA PHE A 105 -6.80 5.07 -4.43
C PHE A 105 -6.33 5.86 -5.65
N SER A 106 -7.26 6.33 -6.51
CA SER A 106 -6.93 7.12 -7.71
C SER A 106 -6.20 8.43 -7.41
N GLU A 107 -6.33 8.98 -6.20
CA GLU A 107 -5.55 10.14 -5.74
C GLU A 107 -4.06 9.85 -5.52
N PHE A 108 -3.70 8.56 -5.51
CA PHE A 108 -2.37 8.07 -5.18
C PHE A 108 -1.70 7.31 -6.34
N ASP A 109 -2.35 7.22 -7.51
CA ASP A 109 -1.75 6.66 -8.72
C ASP A 109 -0.64 7.59 -9.25
#